data_AF-A0A2V6M1S5-F1
#
_entry.id   AF-A0A2V6M1S5-F1
#
_cell.length_a   1.000
_cell.length_b   1.000
_cell.length_c   1.000
_cell.angle_alpha   90.00
_cell.angle_beta   90.00
_cell.angle_gamma   90.00
#
_symmetry.space_group_name_H-M   'P 1'
#
loop_
_entity.id
_entity.type
_entity.pdbx_description
1 polymer ?
#
loop_
_entity_poly.entity_id
_entity_poly.type
_entity_poly.pdbx_seq_one_letter_code
_entity_poly.pdbx_strand_id
1 'polypeptide(L)'
;MSDARGANQLIAPDVKLGRDVRIFGFVNLYGCEIGDETKIGSFVEIQKNARIGARCKISSHTFICEGVTLEDNVFIGHGVTFINDRYPRATNGNGQLKTDDDWS
;
A
#
# COMPACT_ATOMS: atom_id res chain seq x y z
N MET A 1 -18.93 -16.84 -13.85
CA MET A 1 -17.93 -15.75 -13.79
C MET A 1 -16.89 -16.17 -12.78
N SER A 2 -15.72 -16.63 -13.24
CA SER A 2 -14.64 -17.07 -12.36
C SER A 2 -14.01 -15.85 -11.71
N ASP A 3 -14.05 -15.85 -10.38
CA ASP A 3 -13.31 -14.95 -9.50
C ASP A 3 -11.83 -14.87 -9.92
N ALA A 4 -11.45 -13.71 -10.45
CA ALA A 4 -10.10 -13.42 -10.94
C ALA A 4 -9.20 -12.84 -9.82
N ARG A 5 -9.36 -13.29 -8.58
CA ARG A 5 -8.27 -13.19 -7.57
C ARG A 5 -7.10 -14.01 -8.09
N GLY A 6 -6.19 -13.34 -8.79
CA GLY A 6 -5.01 -13.96 -9.40
C GLY A 6 -4.25 -14.74 -8.35
N ALA A 7 -3.83 -15.97 -8.69
CA ALA A 7 -3.06 -16.81 -7.79
C ALA A 7 -1.94 -15.98 -7.13
N ASN A 8 -1.90 -15.99 -5.79
CA ASN A 8 -0.92 -15.31 -4.94
C ASN A 8 -1.14 -13.81 -4.66
N GLN A 9 -2.37 -13.31 -4.58
CA GLN A 9 -2.68 -11.98 -4.03
C GLN A 9 -3.16 -12.08 -2.58
N LEU A 10 -2.66 -11.22 -1.68
CA LEU A 10 -3.15 -11.07 -0.33
C LEU A 10 -3.86 -9.71 -0.22
N ILE A 11 -5.18 -9.71 -0.35
CA ILE A 11 -6.02 -8.51 -0.24
C ILE A 11 -6.95 -8.74 0.93
N ALA A 12 -6.78 -7.95 2.00
CA ALA A 12 -7.61 -8.06 3.19
C ALA A 12 -9.06 -7.61 2.90
N PRO A 13 -10.07 -8.14 3.63
CA PRO A 13 -11.48 -7.83 3.39
C PRO A 13 -11.88 -6.35 3.58
N ASP A 14 -11.05 -5.57 4.27
CA ASP A 14 -11.27 -4.17 4.58
C ASP A 14 -10.70 -3.20 3.53
N VAL A 15 -10.04 -3.71 2.49
CA VAL A 15 -9.52 -2.91 1.37
C VAL A 15 -10.67 -2.42 0.50
N LYS A 16 -10.69 -1.12 0.19
CA LYS A 16 -11.66 -0.53 -0.73
C LYS A 16 -11.04 -0.39 -2.11
N LEU A 17 -11.63 -1.07 -3.10
CA LEU A 17 -11.20 -1.03 -4.49
C LEU A 17 -12.22 -0.28 -5.35
N GLY A 18 -11.73 0.66 -6.16
CA GLY A 18 -12.50 1.33 -7.19
C GLY A 18 -12.81 0.41 -8.39
N ARG A 19 -13.46 0.98 -9.40
CA ARG A 19 -13.77 0.28 -10.65
C ARG A 19 -12.50 0.03 -11.46
N ASP A 20 -12.43 -1.14 -12.09
CA ASP A 20 -11.37 -1.49 -13.05
C ASP A 20 -9.92 -1.39 -12.51
N VAL A 21 -9.74 -1.52 -11.19
CA VAL A 21 -8.41 -1.63 -10.56
C VAL A 21 -7.74 -2.93 -11.02
N ARG A 22 -6.47 -2.84 -11.42
CA ARG A 22 -5.69 -4.01 -11.85
C ARG A 22 -4.60 -4.31 -10.86
N ILE A 23 -4.68 -5.49 -10.25
CA ILE A 23 -3.73 -5.97 -9.25
C ILE A 23 -3.02 -7.17 -9.85
N PHE A 24 -1.69 -7.13 -9.87
CA PHE A 24 -0.86 -8.24 -10.35
C PHE A 24 -0.58 -9.24 -9.21
N GLY A 25 0.06 -10.37 -9.49
CA GLY A 25 0.35 -11.39 -8.47
C GLY A 25 1.35 -10.89 -7.41
N PHE A 26 1.30 -11.50 -6.22
CA PHE A 26 2.19 -11.23 -5.08
C PHE A 26 2.05 -9.83 -4.47
N VAL A 27 0.85 -9.25 -4.53
CA VAL A 27 0.54 -7.96 -3.90
C VAL A 27 -0.05 -8.18 -2.49
N ASN A 28 0.33 -7.31 -1.55
CA ASN A 28 -0.20 -7.28 -0.18
C ASN A 28 -0.93 -5.95 0.10
N LEU A 29 -2.24 -5.98 0.30
CA LEU A 29 -3.07 -4.80 0.61
C LEU A 29 -3.90 -5.04 1.87
N TYR A 30 -3.91 -4.07 2.78
CA TYR A 30 -4.73 -4.13 4.00
C TYR A 30 -5.12 -2.72 4.47
N GLY A 31 -6.38 -2.52 4.86
CA GLY A 31 -6.88 -1.26 5.42
C GLY A 31 -6.68 -0.01 4.54
N CYS A 32 -6.49 -0.15 3.22
CA CYS A 32 -6.20 0.94 2.29
C CYS A 32 -7.33 1.18 1.27
N GLU A 33 -7.27 2.31 0.56
CA GLU A 33 -8.23 2.67 -0.49
C GLU A 33 -7.51 2.89 -1.83
N ILE A 34 -8.01 2.25 -2.90
CA ILE A 34 -7.46 2.33 -4.25
C ILE A 34 -8.51 2.88 -5.21
N GLY A 35 -8.22 4.01 -5.85
CA GLY A 35 -9.11 4.68 -6.81
C GLY A 35 -9.23 3.96 -8.16
N ASP A 36 -10.25 4.38 -8.93
CA ASP A 36 -10.63 3.77 -10.21
C ASP A 36 -9.45 3.68 -11.20
N GLU A 37 -9.41 2.61 -11.99
CA GLU A 37 -8.45 2.38 -13.08
C GLU A 37 -6.96 2.35 -12.68
N THR A 38 -6.66 2.33 -11.38
CA THR A 38 -5.30 2.26 -10.85
C THR A 38 -4.69 0.86 -11.07
N LYS A 39 -3.39 0.83 -11.37
CA LYS A 39 -2.61 -0.40 -11.61
C LYS A 39 -1.56 -0.60 -10.52
N ILE A 40 -1.54 -1.80 -9.94
CA ILE A 40 -0.63 -2.20 -8.86
C ILE A 40 0.21 -3.38 -9.33
N GLY A 41 1.50 -3.13 -9.61
CA GLY A 41 2.47 -4.13 -10.03
C GLY A 41 2.76 -5.19 -8.97
N SER A 42 3.43 -6.28 -9.36
CA SER A 42 3.76 -7.38 -8.44
C SER A 42 4.67 -6.95 -7.29
N PHE A 43 4.56 -7.66 -6.16
CA PHE A 43 5.37 -7.41 -4.96
C PHE A 43 5.22 -6.01 -4.38
N VAL A 44 4.10 -5.35 -4.65
CA VAL A 44 3.74 -4.09 -4.00
C VAL A 44 3.07 -4.39 -2.66
N GLU A 45 3.43 -3.63 -1.64
CA GLU A 45 2.71 -3.57 -0.36
C GLU A 45 2.16 -2.16 -0.13
N ILE A 46 0.88 -2.09 0.25
CA ILE A 46 0.18 -0.85 0.61
C ILE A 46 -0.50 -1.09 1.96
N GLN A 47 -0.11 -0.30 2.96
CA GLN A 47 -0.53 -0.49 4.34
C GLN A 47 -1.82 0.26 4.69
N LYS A 48 -2.31 0.01 5.92
CA LYS A 48 -3.51 0.63 6.49
C LYS A 48 -3.49 2.15 6.38
N ASN A 49 -4.67 2.76 6.23
CA ASN A 49 -4.89 4.21 6.14
C ASN A 49 -4.23 4.91 4.94
N ALA A 50 -3.56 4.20 4.02
CA ALA A 50 -3.09 4.78 2.77
C ALA A 50 -4.26 5.00 1.78
N ARG A 51 -4.20 6.10 1.02
CA ARG A 51 -5.21 6.46 -0.01
C ARG A 51 -4.54 6.69 -1.35
N ILE A 52 -4.92 5.93 -2.35
CA ILE A 52 -4.41 6.03 -3.72
C ILE A 52 -5.52 6.53 -4.62
N GLY A 53 -5.28 7.63 -5.35
CA GLY A 53 -6.21 8.20 -6.32
C GLY A 53 -6.47 7.32 -7.54
N ALA A 54 -7.25 7.86 -8.48
CA ALA A 54 -7.61 7.21 -9.72
C ALA A 54 -6.50 7.31 -10.78
N ARG A 55 -6.46 6.33 -11.68
CA ARG A 55 -5.54 6.25 -12.83
C ARG A 55 -4.06 6.34 -12.43
N CYS A 56 -3.73 5.86 -11.22
CA CYS A 56 -2.36 5.77 -10.76
C CYS A 56 -1.67 4.52 -11.32
N LYS A 57 -0.35 4.57 -11.42
CA LYS A 57 0.48 3.40 -11.75
C LYS A 57 1.54 3.23 -10.68
N ILE A 58 1.42 2.16 -9.91
CA ILE A 58 2.37 1.76 -8.88
C ILE A 58 3.16 0.57 -9.42
N SER A 59 4.42 0.80 -9.75
CA SER A 59 5.29 -0.23 -10.31
C SER A 59 5.78 -1.23 -9.26
N SER A 60 6.22 -2.40 -9.72
CA SER A 60 6.60 -3.54 -8.87
C SER A 60 7.64 -3.20 -7.80
N HIS A 61 7.60 -3.94 -6.69
CA HIS A 61 8.49 -3.77 -5.52
C HIS A 61 8.38 -2.40 -4.82
N THR A 62 7.31 -1.65 -5.05
CA THR A 62 7.04 -0.41 -4.32
C THR A 62 6.46 -0.73 -2.95
N PHE A 63 6.89 0.01 -1.93
CA PHE A 63 6.31 -0.01 -0.59
C PHE A 63 5.66 1.33 -0.24
N ILE A 64 4.36 1.30 0.07
CA ILE A 64 3.58 2.46 0.50
C ILE A 64 3.16 2.27 1.96
N CYS A 65 3.79 3.01 2.86
CA CYS A 65 3.51 2.97 4.29
C CYS A 65 2.18 3.61 4.67
N GLU A 66 1.77 3.37 5.92
CA GLU A 66 0.54 3.89 6.50
C GLU A 66 0.38 5.41 6.34
N GLY A 67 -0.84 5.83 6.00
CA GLY A 67 -1.22 7.24 5.93
C GLY A 67 -0.71 7.99 4.68
N VAL A 68 0.04 7.35 3.79
CA VAL A 68 0.45 7.97 2.52
C VAL A 68 -0.79 8.24 1.64
N THR A 69 -0.86 9.46 1.10
CA THR A 69 -1.88 9.85 0.11
C THR A 69 -1.20 10.11 -1.23
N LEU A 70 -1.64 9.38 -2.27
CA LEU A 70 -1.34 9.68 -3.67
C LEU A 70 -2.59 10.23 -4.34
N GLU A 71 -2.49 11.39 -4.96
CA GLU A 71 -3.58 11.98 -5.77
C GLU A 71 -3.75 11.25 -7.10
N ASP A 72 -4.73 11.68 -7.90
CA ASP A 72 -5.01 11.12 -9.22
C ASP A 72 -3.84 11.26 -10.21
N ASN A 73 -3.73 10.29 -11.11
CA ASN A 73 -2.75 10.25 -12.22
C ASN A 73 -1.28 10.22 -11.78
N VAL A 74 -1.00 9.78 -10.56
CA VAL A 74 0.38 9.64 -10.05
C VAL A 74 1.06 8.39 -10.62
N PHE A 75 2.32 8.55 -10.99
CA PHE A 75 3.21 7.44 -11.35
C PHE A 75 4.27 7.23 -10.27
N ILE A 76 4.38 6.00 -9.76
CA ILE A 76 5.43 5.55 -8.86
C ILE A 76 6.29 4.52 -9.58
N GLY A 77 7.60 4.77 -9.65
CA GLY A 77 8.58 3.89 -10.27
C GLY A 77 8.81 2.58 -9.51
N HIS A 78 9.50 1.64 -10.14
CA HIS A 78 9.84 0.36 -9.50
C HIS A 78 10.75 0.57 -8.29
N GLY A 79 10.51 -0.18 -7.21
CA GLY A 79 11.38 -0.16 -6.02
C GLY A 79 11.34 1.12 -5.19
N VAL A 80 10.34 1.98 -5.38
CA VAL A 80 10.19 3.18 -4.55
C VAL A 80 9.67 2.79 -3.16
N THR A 81 10.32 3.30 -2.12
CA THR A 81 9.93 3.05 -0.73
C THR A 81 9.54 4.38 -0.08
N PHE A 82 8.27 4.49 0.31
CA PHE A 82 7.81 5.58 1.16
C PHE A 82 8.12 5.28 2.61
N ILE A 83 8.45 6.33 3.37
CA ILE A 83 8.62 6.27 4.83
C ILE A 83 7.75 7.35 5.48
N ASN A 84 7.15 7.02 6.61
CA ASN A 84 6.33 7.93 7.41
C ASN A 84 6.88 8.09 8.85
N ASP A 85 8.00 7.45 9.16
CA ASP A 85 8.67 7.55 10.45
C ASP A 85 9.67 8.71 10.47
N ARG A 86 9.43 9.68 11.36
CA ARG A 86 10.31 10.85 11.54
C ARG A 86 11.61 10.51 12.29
N TYR A 87 11.58 9.47 13.12
CA TYR A 87 12.69 9.06 13.97
C TYR A 87 12.80 7.52 14.01
N PRO A 88 13.28 6.90 12.91
CA PRO A 88 13.34 5.45 12.74
C PRO A 88 14.28 4.80 13.74
N ARG A 89 13.68 4.33 14.82
CA ARG A 89 14.34 3.59 15.90
C ARG A 89 13.48 2.39 16.25
N ALA A 90 14.12 1.24 16.42
CA ALA A 90 13.48 0.04 16.93
C ALA A 90 12.97 0.22 18.37
N THR A 91 13.52 1.18 19.12
CA THR A 91 13.22 1.41 20.53
C THR A 91 12.88 2.86 20.87
N ASN A 92 12.12 3.03 21.96
CA ASN A 92 11.83 4.32 22.58
C ASN A 92 13.02 4.83 23.41
N GLY A 93 12.87 5.99 24.07
CA GLY A 93 13.93 6.61 24.89
C GLY A 93 14.41 5.74 26.07
N ASN A 94 13.61 4.75 26.47
CA ASN A 94 13.91 3.82 27.56
C ASN A 94 14.49 2.48 27.08
N GLY A 95 14.71 2.32 25.76
CA GLY A 95 15.24 1.08 25.18
C GLY A 95 14.21 -0.04 24.99
N GLN A 96 12.92 0.21 25.19
CA GLN A 96 11.85 -0.75 24.91
C GLN A 96 11.46 -0.72 23.44
N LEU A 97 11.00 -1.85 22.88
CA LEU A 97 10.51 -1.91 21.50
C LEU A 97 9.34 -0.93 21.31
N LYS A 98 9.38 -0.17 20.21
CA LYS A 98 8.26 0.71 19.86
C LYS A 98 7.02 -0.08 19.48
N THR A 99 5.85 0.45 19.82
CA THR A 99 4.53 -0.07 19.44
C THR A 99 3.80 0.91 18.53
N ASP A 100 2.58 0.57 18.11
CA ASP A 100 1.72 1.44 17.31
C ASP A 100 1.48 2.82 17.97
N ASP A 101 1.49 2.88 19.31
CA ASP A 101 1.26 4.10 20.08
C ASP A 101 2.43 5.11 19.99
N ASP A 102 3.64 4.65 19.66
CA ASP A 102 4.85 5.49 19.55
C ASP A 102 4.92 6.26 18.22
N TRP A 103 3.93 6.11 17.33
CA TRP A 103 3.89 6.72 16.00
C TRP A 103 2.89 7.90 15.87
N SER A 104 2.29 8.34 16.98
CA SER A 104 1.31 9.44 17.04
C SER A 104 1.92 10.82 17.36
#